data_AF-A0A139AG37-F1
#
_entry.id   AF-A0A139AG37-F1
#
_cell.length_a   1.000
_cell.length_b   1.000
_cell.length_c   1.000
_cell.angle_alpha   90.00
_cell.angle_beta   90.00
_cell.angle_gamma   90.00
#
_symmetry.space_group_name_H-M   'P 1'
#
loop_
_entity.id
_entity.type
_entity.pdbx_description
1 polymer ?
#
loop_
_entity_poly.entity_id
_entity_poly.type
_entity_poly.pdbx_seq_one_letter_code
_entity_poly.pdbx_strand_id
1 'polypeptide(L)'
;MSTADSTSNGVSSKRRPSHFPESAKDAPYHSAIRMAFSHTVSEELEPELGGRQESAIWKGQIDDQFLTGVSPFGGYVAGIILEAARQEVRRQGLAKRFAEPVSCSAVFLEGGRPGPYFAVVTPRRVGGRFAVFDVTVRQEAPAKEGSAGSSFSNLVTANVTMSDLSNERGVTTLLSNDGRTPITSPFDPPALPATNGPPMSIVDSSSTAPSFPVGLGLPTRENCIPRAKMPAGYRSPRTGKAFNDFTDILDQPHTKEELKIMERGTEWAKWVRWNSGDIQDTVSLGFWSDYYASPVMFESHPREGRIWMPTMDYHLQIRAIPDPSLEWVLLHSRNRYTTNGRKEFDVEVWDETGRLLAIARQMTISIPMANRVKKAPHSSKL
;
A
#
# COMPACT_ATOMS: atom_id res chain seq x y z
N MET A 1 27.44 59.09 -3.81
CA MET A 1 28.31 57.90 -3.88
C MET A 1 28.10 57.13 -2.59
N SER A 2 27.59 55.91 -2.49
CA SER A 2 27.07 54.91 -3.41
C SER A 2 26.08 54.06 -2.60
N THR A 3 24.97 53.68 -3.21
CA THR A 3 24.03 52.63 -2.76
C THR A 3 24.62 51.23 -3.02
N ALA A 4 24.25 50.24 -2.21
CA ALA A 4 24.32 48.80 -2.49
C ALA A 4 23.40 48.09 -1.46
N ASP A 5 22.10 47.94 -1.72
CA ASP A 5 21.43 46.83 -2.43
C ASP A 5 21.77 45.42 -1.89
N SER A 6 20.88 44.93 -1.03
CA SER A 6 20.78 43.53 -0.61
C SER A 6 19.97 42.74 -1.66
N THR A 7 20.66 41.96 -2.48
CA THR A 7 20.05 41.10 -3.49
C THR A 7 19.34 39.90 -2.84
N SER A 8 18.01 39.88 -3.01
CA SER A 8 17.15 38.72 -2.81
C SER A 8 17.47 37.64 -3.84
N ASN A 9 17.95 36.47 -3.41
CA ASN A 9 18.06 35.30 -4.29
C ASN A 9 16.68 34.65 -4.45
N GLY A 10 15.98 35.04 -5.50
CA GLY A 10 14.81 34.36 -6.01
C GLY A 10 15.17 32.99 -6.56
N VAL A 11 14.80 31.93 -5.85
CA VAL A 11 14.80 30.57 -6.40
C VAL A 11 13.64 30.47 -7.38
N SER A 12 13.97 30.46 -8.67
CA SER A 12 13.05 30.25 -9.77
C SER A 12 12.33 28.90 -9.61
N SER A 13 11.06 28.99 -9.22
CA SER A 13 10.06 27.91 -9.28
C SER A 13 9.78 27.57 -10.76
N LYS A 14 10.64 26.74 -11.36
CA LYS A 14 10.30 26.05 -12.60
C LYS A 14 9.31 24.94 -12.26
N ARG A 15 8.04 25.13 -12.64
CA ARG A 15 7.00 24.08 -12.64
C ARG A 15 7.57 22.83 -13.33
N ARG A 16 7.75 21.75 -12.56
CA ARG A 16 8.12 20.44 -13.11
C ARG A 16 6.89 19.85 -13.81
N PRO A 17 7.00 19.35 -15.06
CA PRO A 17 5.93 18.59 -15.67
C PRO A 17 5.75 17.28 -14.91
N SER A 18 4.51 16.91 -14.61
CA SER A 18 4.09 15.62 -14.03
C SER A 18 4.19 14.47 -15.04
N HIS A 19 5.29 14.40 -15.81
CA HIS A 19 5.49 13.34 -16.79
C HIS A 19 6.19 12.17 -16.13
N PHE A 20 5.42 11.11 -15.93
CA PHE A 20 5.90 9.76 -15.71
C PHE A 20 6.93 9.41 -16.79
N PRO A 21 8.15 8.94 -16.45
CA PRO A 21 9.17 8.63 -17.43
C PRO A 21 8.70 7.52 -18.39
N GLU A 22 9.07 7.64 -19.65
CA GLU A 22 8.62 6.76 -20.74
C GLU A 22 9.08 5.31 -20.57
N SER A 23 10.16 5.07 -19.81
CA SER A 23 10.65 3.74 -19.42
C SER A 23 9.71 2.98 -18.48
N ALA A 24 8.84 3.67 -17.74
CA ALA A 24 7.85 3.03 -16.85
C ALA A 24 6.68 2.40 -17.61
N LYS A 25 6.58 2.60 -18.93
CA LYS A 25 5.48 2.04 -19.73
C LYS A 25 5.55 0.51 -19.81
N ASP A 26 6.69 -0.15 -19.61
CA ASP A 26 6.78 -1.62 -19.67
C ASP A 26 7.09 -2.27 -18.31
N ALA A 27 6.96 -1.50 -17.24
CA ALA A 27 7.04 -1.98 -15.86
C ALA A 27 6.01 -3.09 -15.60
N PRO A 28 6.39 -4.26 -15.04
CA PRO A 28 5.44 -5.36 -14.80
C PRO A 28 4.24 -4.96 -13.95
N TYR A 29 4.46 -4.16 -12.89
CA TYR A 29 3.39 -3.69 -12.02
C TYR A 29 2.45 -2.70 -12.73
N HIS A 30 2.98 -1.64 -13.33
CA HIS A 30 2.15 -0.63 -14.02
C HIS A 30 1.42 -1.23 -15.21
N SER A 31 2.02 -2.22 -15.90
CA SER A 31 1.36 -2.98 -16.96
C SER A 31 0.20 -3.82 -16.42
N ALA A 32 0.37 -4.46 -15.27
CA ALA A 32 -0.64 -5.33 -14.67
C ALA A 32 -1.86 -4.58 -14.12
N ILE A 33 -1.76 -3.28 -13.82
CA ILE A 33 -2.90 -2.46 -13.37
C ILE A 33 -3.56 -1.66 -14.50
N ARG A 34 -3.12 -1.83 -15.76
CA ARG A 34 -3.72 -1.13 -16.91
C ARG A 34 -5.19 -1.49 -17.06
N MET A 35 -5.96 -0.47 -17.42
CA MET A 35 -7.38 -0.60 -17.70
C MET A 35 -7.81 0.32 -18.84
N ALA A 36 -8.88 -0.07 -19.53
CA ALA A 36 -9.48 0.67 -20.62
C ALA A 36 -10.88 1.15 -20.22
N PHE A 37 -11.20 2.40 -20.56
CA PHE A 37 -12.56 2.91 -20.42
C PHE A 37 -13.49 2.10 -21.33
N SER A 38 -14.65 1.71 -20.79
CA SER A 38 -15.66 0.96 -21.53
C SER A 38 -16.84 1.85 -21.92
N HIS A 39 -17.55 2.39 -20.93
CA HIS A 39 -18.71 3.28 -21.11
C HIS A 39 -19.07 3.92 -19.77
N THR A 40 -20.02 4.85 -19.80
CA THR A 40 -20.68 5.41 -18.62
C THR A 40 -22.08 4.82 -18.50
N VAL A 41 -22.47 4.48 -17.28
CA VAL A 41 -23.85 4.09 -16.93
C VAL A 41 -24.45 5.23 -16.12
N SER A 42 -25.71 5.56 -16.41
CA SER A 42 -26.49 6.52 -15.65
C SER A 42 -27.64 5.80 -14.95
N GLU A 43 -27.83 6.10 -13.68
CA GLU A 43 -28.93 5.60 -12.86
C GLU A 43 -29.69 6.81 -12.32
N GLU A 44 -31.01 6.82 -12.50
CA GLU A 44 -31.90 7.82 -11.89
C GLU A 44 -32.33 7.28 -10.53
N LEU A 45 -31.87 7.91 -9.46
CA LEU A 45 -32.27 7.60 -8.09
C LEU A 45 -33.32 8.62 -7.62
N GLU A 46 -34.06 8.27 -6.58
CA GLU A 46 -34.91 9.23 -5.88
C GLU A 46 -34.07 10.45 -5.44
N PRO A 47 -34.65 11.67 -5.41
CA PRO A 47 -33.91 12.89 -5.07
C PRO A 47 -33.17 12.81 -3.73
N GLU A 48 -33.76 12.15 -2.72
CA GLU A 48 -33.16 11.96 -1.40
C GLU A 48 -31.94 11.01 -1.41
N LEU A 49 -31.81 10.19 -2.46
CA LEU A 49 -30.70 9.26 -2.68
C LEU A 49 -29.62 9.82 -3.61
N GLY A 50 -29.79 11.05 -4.10
CA GLY A 50 -28.79 11.77 -4.90
C GLY A 50 -29.19 12.05 -6.34
N GLY A 51 -30.42 11.72 -6.76
CA GLY A 51 -30.90 11.96 -8.12
C GLY A 51 -30.11 11.18 -9.16
N ARG A 52 -29.80 11.81 -10.30
CA ARG A 52 -29.02 11.19 -11.37
C ARG A 52 -27.58 10.91 -10.93
N GLN A 53 -27.21 9.63 -10.90
CA GLN A 53 -25.87 9.16 -10.60
C GLN A 53 -25.21 8.60 -11.87
N GLU A 54 -23.99 9.07 -12.17
CA GLU A 54 -23.19 8.55 -13.28
C GLU A 54 -22.00 7.74 -12.77
N SER A 55 -21.77 6.57 -13.36
CA SER A 55 -20.65 5.69 -13.03
C SER A 55 -19.88 5.33 -14.30
N ALA A 56 -18.56 5.52 -14.26
CA ALA A 56 -17.68 5.08 -15.33
C ALA A 56 -17.31 3.61 -15.14
N ILE A 57 -17.35 2.85 -16.23
CA ILE A 57 -16.97 1.43 -16.25
C ILE A 57 -15.60 1.30 -16.91
N TRP A 58 -14.64 0.77 -16.16
CA TRP A 58 -13.29 0.48 -16.63
C TRP A 58 -13.07 -1.03 -16.67
N LYS A 59 -12.44 -1.52 -17.74
CA LYS A 59 -12.13 -2.94 -17.95
C LYS A 59 -10.64 -3.19 -17.78
N GLY A 60 -10.28 -4.21 -17.03
CA GLY A 60 -8.88 -4.65 -16.91
C GLY A 60 -8.75 -6.16 -16.79
N GLN A 61 -7.53 -6.63 -16.54
CA GLN A 61 -7.20 -8.04 -16.34
C GLN A 61 -6.44 -8.18 -15.02
N ILE A 62 -6.92 -9.04 -14.12
CA ILE A 62 -6.14 -9.47 -12.96
C ILE A 62 -5.04 -10.39 -13.48
N ASP A 63 -3.80 -9.91 -13.39
CA ASP A 63 -2.63 -10.64 -13.85
C ASP A 63 -2.30 -11.80 -12.88
N ASP A 64 -2.13 -13.00 -13.45
CA ASP A 64 -1.87 -14.23 -12.69
C ASP A 64 -0.54 -14.20 -11.93
N GLN A 65 0.41 -13.33 -12.31
CA GLN A 65 1.70 -13.17 -11.65
C GLN A 65 1.62 -12.52 -10.26
N PHE A 66 0.53 -11.79 -9.98
CA PHE A 66 0.33 -11.06 -8.72
C PHE A 66 -0.53 -11.80 -7.70
N LEU A 67 -0.60 -13.14 -7.80
CA LEU A 67 -1.31 -14.01 -6.87
C LEU A 67 -0.40 -14.48 -5.72
N THR A 68 -0.89 -14.42 -4.49
CA THR A 68 -0.22 -14.97 -3.28
C THR A 68 -0.72 -16.37 -2.91
N GLY A 69 -1.30 -17.07 -3.88
CA GLY A 69 -2.00 -18.34 -3.71
C GLY A 69 -3.00 -18.52 -4.83
N VAL A 70 -4.28 -18.59 -4.49
CA VAL A 70 -5.39 -18.67 -5.48
C VAL A 70 -6.09 -17.34 -5.72
N SER A 71 -5.65 -16.27 -5.06
CA SER A 71 -6.27 -14.95 -5.10
C SER A 71 -5.21 -13.86 -5.28
N PRO A 72 -5.57 -12.75 -5.96
CA PRO A 72 -4.65 -11.63 -6.15
C PRO A 72 -4.23 -11.06 -4.80
N PHE A 73 -3.00 -10.56 -4.75
CA PHE A 73 -2.48 -9.83 -3.60
C PHE A 73 -3.33 -8.58 -3.33
N GLY A 74 -3.64 -8.32 -2.05
CA GLY A 74 -4.50 -7.20 -1.66
C GLY A 74 -3.97 -5.85 -2.13
N GLY A 75 -2.67 -5.61 -1.98
CA GLY A 75 -2.01 -4.40 -2.44
C GLY A 75 -2.02 -4.23 -3.96
N TYR A 76 -2.03 -5.32 -4.73
CA TYR A 76 -2.20 -5.25 -6.18
C TYR A 76 -3.64 -4.78 -6.52
N VAL A 77 -4.64 -5.31 -5.81
CA VAL A 77 -6.03 -4.85 -5.95
C VAL A 77 -6.18 -3.40 -5.48
N ALA A 78 -5.50 -2.98 -4.41
CA ALA A 78 -5.45 -1.58 -3.99
C ALA A 78 -4.87 -0.68 -5.10
N GLY A 79 -3.81 -1.12 -5.78
CA GLY A 79 -3.28 -0.46 -6.97
C GLY A 79 -4.32 -0.28 -8.08
N ILE A 80 -5.10 -1.32 -8.38
CA ILE A 80 -6.22 -1.26 -9.36
C ILE A 80 -7.24 -0.19 -8.94
N ILE A 81 -7.62 -0.15 -7.66
CA ILE A 81 -8.58 0.81 -7.12
C ILE A 81 -8.10 2.25 -7.31
N LEU A 82 -6.85 2.54 -6.90
CA LEU A 82 -6.25 3.86 -7.02
C LEU A 82 -6.09 4.28 -8.49
N GLU A 83 -5.68 3.36 -9.35
CA GLU A 83 -5.53 3.63 -10.77
C GLU A 83 -6.87 3.92 -11.45
N ALA A 84 -7.95 3.21 -11.09
CA ALA A 84 -9.28 3.46 -11.63
C ALA A 84 -9.76 4.88 -11.30
N ALA A 85 -9.58 5.33 -10.06
CA ALA A 85 -9.91 6.71 -9.66
C ALA A 85 -9.03 7.74 -10.40
N ARG A 86 -7.72 7.48 -10.51
CA ARG A 86 -6.77 8.34 -11.22
C ARG A 86 -7.11 8.50 -12.70
N GLN A 87 -7.46 7.40 -13.37
CA GLN A 87 -7.87 7.40 -14.77
C GLN A 87 -9.21 8.14 -14.97
N GLU A 88 -10.15 7.98 -14.03
CA GLU A 88 -11.43 8.69 -14.10
C GLU A 88 -11.27 10.21 -13.94
N VAL A 89 -10.42 10.65 -13.00
CA VAL A 89 -10.05 12.07 -12.87
C VAL A 89 -9.48 12.61 -14.18
N ARG A 90 -8.59 11.86 -14.85
CA ARG A 90 -8.00 12.27 -16.13
C ARG A 90 -9.05 12.36 -17.22
N ARG A 91 -9.92 11.34 -17.33
CA ARG A 91 -11.01 11.28 -18.32
C ARG A 91 -11.97 12.45 -18.19
N GLN A 92 -12.30 12.86 -16.96
CA GLN A 92 -13.15 14.02 -16.70
C GLN A 92 -12.43 15.39 -16.85
N GLY A 93 -11.15 15.41 -17.24
CA GLY A 93 -10.38 16.65 -17.38
C GLY A 93 -10.02 17.32 -16.04
N LEU A 94 -10.11 16.57 -14.94
CA LEU A 94 -9.93 17.08 -13.58
C LEU A 94 -8.49 16.96 -13.05
N ALA A 95 -7.58 16.39 -13.84
CA ALA A 95 -6.21 16.07 -13.40
C ALA A 95 -5.41 17.27 -12.92
N LYS A 96 -5.71 18.49 -13.37
CA LYS A 96 -5.04 19.72 -12.89
C LYS A 96 -5.33 20.04 -11.42
N ARG A 97 -6.38 19.46 -10.83
CA ARG A 97 -6.86 19.78 -9.47
C ARG A 97 -6.83 18.57 -8.53
N PHE A 98 -6.92 17.36 -9.06
CA PHE A 98 -7.05 16.13 -8.26
C PHE A 98 -6.17 15.00 -8.80
N ALA A 99 -4.95 15.33 -9.26
CA ALA A 99 -4.04 14.40 -9.95
C ALA A 99 -3.74 13.12 -9.16
N GLU A 100 -3.66 13.22 -7.83
CA GLU A 100 -3.11 12.18 -6.98
C GLU A 100 -4.13 11.65 -5.98
N PRO A 101 -4.15 10.32 -5.73
CA PRO A 101 -4.85 9.79 -4.57
C PRO A 101 -4.16 10.27 -3.28
N VAL A 102 -4.96 10.66 -2.29
CA VAL A 102 -4.48 11.05 -0.96
C VAL A 102 -5.03 10.18 0.17
N SER A 103 -6.17 9.52 -0.07
CA SER A 103 -6.75 8.58 0.89
C SER A 103 -7.53 7.49 0.16
N CYS A 104 -7.48 6.27 0.67
CA CYS A 104 -8.28 5.14 0.21
C CYS A 104 -8.78 4.35 1.43
N SER A 105 -10.07 4.05 1.47
CA SER A 105 -10.66 3.11 2.44
C SER A 105 -11.37 2.01 1.68
N ALA A 106 -10.99 0.75 1.89
CA ALA A 106 -11.46 -0.39 1.12
C ALA A 106 -11.92 -1.52 2.03
N VAL A 107 -12.96 -2.23 1.61
CA VAL A 107 -13.47 -3.46 2.24
C VAL A 107 -13.38 -4.59 1.22
N PHE A 108 -12.61 -5.62 1.55
CA PHE A 108 -12.45 -6.81 0.73
C PHE A 108 -13.56 -7.80 1.06
N LEU A 109 -14.37 -8.13 0.04
CA LEU A 109 -15.59 -8.91 0.17
C LEU A 109 -15.36 -10.36 -0.30
N GLU A 110 -14.63 -10.54 -1.39
CA GLU A 110 -14.36 -11.85 -1.99
C GLU A 110 -12.93 -11.94 -2.55
N GLY A 111 -12.39 -13.16 -2.55
CA GLY A 111 -11.11 -13.44 -3.21
C GLY A 111 -11.26 -13.46 -4.73
N GLY A 112 -10.55 -12.55 -5.41
CA GLY A 112 -10.51 -12.50 -6.86
C GLY A 112 -9.79 -13.67 -7.51
N ARG A 113 -9.81 -13.70 -8.85
CA ARG A 113 -9.20 -14.72 -9.70
C ARG A 113 -8.47 -14.05 -10.87
N PRO A 114 -7.48 -14.71 -11.48
CA PRO A 114 -6.91 -14.24 -12.74
C PRO A 114 -8.00 -14.07 -13.80
N GLY A 115 -7.86 -13.05 -14.64
CA GLY A 115 -8.78 -12.79 -15.75
C GLY A 115 -9.54 -11.46 -15.65
N PRO A 116 -10.61 -11.30 -16.45
CA PRO A 116 -11.27 -10.01 -16.61
C PRO A 116 -11.87 -9.48 -15.32
N TYR A 117 -11.83 -8.16 -15.15
CA TYR A 117 -12.57 -7.45 -14.12
C TYR A 117 -13.18 -6.15 -14.66
N PHE A 118 -14.18 -5.64 -13.94
CA PHE A 118 -14.74 -4.31 -14.12
C PHE A 118 -14.47 -3.47 -12.87
N ALA A 119 -13.89 -2.28 -13.04
CA ALA A 119 -13.87 -1.24 -12.01
C ALA A 119 -14.98 -0.24 -12.32
N VAL A 120 -15.96 -0.17 -11.42
CA VAL A 120 -17.05 0.80 -11.46
C VAL A 120 -16.64 2.00 -10.61
N VAL A 121 -16.51 3.16 -11.24
CA VAL A 121 -16.05 4.39 -10.57
C VAL A 121 -17.19 5.41 -10.58
N THR A 122 -17.70 5.76 -9.40
CA THR A 122 -18.78 6.71 -9.21
C THR A 122 -18.26 7.96 -8.49
N PRO A 123 -18.29 9.15 -9.11
CA PRO A 123 -18.02 10.39 -8.40
C PRO A 123 -19.07 10.60 -7.30
N ARG A 124 -18.63 10.77 -6.05
CA ARG A 124 -19.50 11.11 -4.92
C ARG A 124 -19.47 12.58 -4.60
N ARG A 125 -18.32 13.22 -4.83
CA ARG A 125 -18.15 14.65 -4.61
C ARG A 125 -17.00 15.17 -5.45
N VAL A 126 -17.20 16.28 -6.14
CA VAL A 126 -16.12 17.07 -6.76
C VAL A 126 -16.13 18.44 -6.13
N GLY A 127 -15.31 18.63 -5.09
CA GLY A 127 -15.26 19.86 -4.32
C GLY A 127 -14.25 20.88 -4.86
N GLY A 128 -13.95 21.89 -4.04
CA GLY A 128 -12.89 22.87 -4.33
C GLY A 128 -11.49 22.25 -4.28
N ARG A 129 -11.21 21.50 -3.21
CA ARG A 129 -9.88 20.96 -2.87
C ARG A 129 -9.73 19.45 -3.01
N PHE A 130 -10.83 18.71 -2.87
CA PHE A 130 -10.85 17.26 -2.96
C PHE A 130 -11.94 16.79 -3.92
N ALA A 131 -11.67 15.70 -4.62
CA ALA A 131 -12.68 14.89 -5.28
C ALA A 131 -12.72 13.51 -4.62
N VAL A 132 -13.91 12.94 -4.49
CA VAL A 132 -14.16 11.66 -3.82
C VAL A 132 -14.90 10.75 -4.78
N PHE A 133 -14.37 9.55 -4.96
CA PHE A 133 -14.92 8.53 -5.84
C PHE A 133 -15.16 7.24 -5.07
N ASP A 134 -16.32 6.62 -5.26
CA ASP A 134 -16.51 5.23 -4.91
C ASP A 134 -16.00 4.37 -6.06
N VAL A 135 -15.22 3.35 -5.73
CA VAL A 135 -14.63 2.39 -6.67
C VAL A 135 -15.03 0.99 -6.23
N THR A 136 -15.70 0.25 -7.11
CA THR A 136 -16.03 -1.16 -6.88
C THR A 136 -15.37 -2.02 -7.95
N VAL A 137 -14.53 -2.98 -7.56
CA VAL A 137 -13.96 -3.95 -8.50
C VAL A 137 -14.80 -5.22 -8.47
N ARG A 138 -15.24 -5.67 -9.65
CA ARG A 138 -16.16 -6.78 -9.85
C ARG A 138 -15.60 -7.79 -10.83
N GLN A 139 -15.88 -9.07 -10.60
CA GLN A 139 -15.64 -10.13 -11.57
C GLN A 139 -16.93 -10.92 -11.79
N GLU A 140 -16.98 -11.63 -12.91
CA GLU A 140 -18.02 -12.63 -13.12
C GLU A 140 -17.88 -13.69 -12.03
N ALA A 141 -18.97 -13.90 -11.29
CA ALA A 141 -19.04 -14.94 -10.28
C ALA A 141 -19.03 -16.30 -10.98
N PRO A 142 -18.47 -17.35 -10.35
CA PRO A 142 -18.52 -18.69 -10.90
C PRO A 142 -19.96 -19.10 -11.19
N ALA A 143 -20.19 -19.73 -12.33
CA ALA A 143 -21.48 -20.32 -12.65
C ALA A 143 -21.91 -21.24 -11.50
N LYS A 144 -23.11 -21.01 -10.95
CA LYS A 144 -23.75 -21.96 -10.06
C LYS A 144 -24.45 -22.99 -10.93
N GLU A 145 -24.29 -24.27 -10.61
CA GLU A 145 -24.97 -25.35 -11.30
C GLU A 145 -26.49 -25.09 -11.33
N GLY A 146 -27.08 -25.04 -12.52
CA GLY A 146 -28.50 -24.77 -12.72
C GLY A 146 -28.93 -23.30 -12.78
N SER A 147 -28.02 -22.31 -12.70
CA SER A 147 -28.38 -20.90 -12.90
C SER A 147 -28.23 -20.48 -14.37
N ALA A 148 -29.31 -19.97 -14.99
CA ALA A 148 -29.23 -19.31 -16.28
C ALA A 148 -28.78 -17.85 -16.11
N GLY A 149 -27.57 -17.53 -16.59
CA GLY A 149 -27.05 -16.16 -16.65
C GLY A 149 -25.72 -15.95 -15.92
N SER A 150 -24.92 -15.00 -16.41
CA SER A 150 -23.71 -14.50 -15.74
C SER A 150 -24.12 -13.64 -14.54
N SER A 151 -23.66 -13.99 -13.34
CA SER A 151 -23.77 -13.12 -12.16
C SER A 151 -22.42 -12.47 -11.86
N PHE A 152 -22.40 -11.31 -11.23
CA PHE A 152 -21.16 -10.59 -10.90
C PHE A 152 -21.01 -10.45 -9.39
N SER A 153 -19.84 -10.80 -8.86
CA SER A 153 -19.51 -10.55 -7.46
C SER A 153 -18.61 -9.34 -7.30
N ASN A 154 -18.77 -8.64 -6.18
CA ASN A 154 -17.93 -7.52 -5.82
C ASN A 154 -16.73 -8.10 -5.06
N LEU A 155 -15.52 -7.89 -5.58
CA LEU A 155 -14.31 -8.31 -4.90
C LEU A 155 -13.99 -7.35 -3.74
N VAL A 156 -14.14 -6.06 -4.02
CA VAL A 156 -13.78 -4.98 -3.10
C VAL A 156 -14.62 -3.76 -3.42
N THR A 157 -15.02 -3.04 -2.39
CA THR A 157 -15.59 -1.69 -2.47
C THR A 157 -14.65 -0.73 -1.77
N ALA A 158 -14.46 0.45 -2.34
CA ALA A 158 -13.55 1.45 -1.79
C ALA A 158 -14.04 2.87 -2.02
N ASN A 159 -13.63 3.77 -1.14
CA ASN A 159 -13.72 5.20 -1.32
C ASN A 159 -12.32 5.78 -1.49
N VAL A 160 -12.10 6.51 -2.59
CA VAL A 160 -10.82 7.13 -2.94
C VAL A 160 -11.00 8.65 -2.95
N THR A 161 -10.19 9.33 -2.16
CA THR A 161 -10.08 10.80 -2.18
C THR A 161 -8.86 11.20 -3.01
N MET A 162 -9.09 12.11 -3.95
CA MET A 162 -8.13 12.65 -4.90
C MET A 162 -7.86 14.14 -4.58
N SER A 163 -6.60 14.58 -4.66
CA SER A 163 -6.19 15.97 -4.45
C SER A 163 -5.02 16.37 -5.37
N ASP A 164 -4.60 17.63 -5.27
CA ASP A 164 -3.34 18.11 -5.83
C ASP A 164 -2.25 18.16 -4.74
N LEU A 165 -1.73 16.97 -4.43
CA LEU A 165 -0.70 16.79 -3.40
C LEU A 165 0.59 17.60 -3.68
N SER A 166 0.84 17.95 -4.96
CA SER A 166 2.01 18.74 -5.37
C SER A 166 1.98 20.19 -4.86
N ASN A 167 0.76 20.72 -4.66
CA ASN A 167 0.53 22.09 -4.20
C ASN A 167 0.14 22.18 -2.71
N GLU A 168 0.08 21.06 -2.00
CA GLU A 168 -0.17 21.06 -0.56
C GLU A 168 1.05 21.62 0.22
N ARG A 169 0.78 22.49 1.19
CA ARG A 169 1.76 23.10 2.08
C ARG A 169 1.20 23.09 3.50
N GLY A 170 2.06 22.88 4.49
CA GLY A 170 1.68 22.83 5.89
C GLY A 170 2.87 22.50 6.79
N VAL A 171 2.64 22.54 8.10
CA VAL A 171 3.63 22.13 9.09
C VAL A 171 3.87 20.63 8.98
N THR A 172 5.13 20.22 9.08
CA THR A 172 5.52 18.81 9.21
C THR A 172 6.19 18.61 10.55
N THR A 173 5.62 17.72 11.35
CA THR A 173 6.17 17.28 12.63
C THR A 173 6.09 15.77 12.67
N LEU A 174 7.24 15.14 12.90
CA LEU A 174 7.35 13.71 13.16
C LEU A 174 7.90 13.55 14.56
N LEU A 175 7.30 12.66 15.34
CA LEU A 175 7.65 12.45 16.74
C LEU A 175 8.30 11.08 16.91
N SER A 176 9.24 11.00 17.84
CA SER A 176 9.90 9.76 18.22
C SER A 176 8.93 8.83 18.96
N ASN A 177 9.43 7.65 19.36
CA ASN A 177 8.65 6.62 20.04
C ASN A 177 8.15 7.02 21.44
N ASP A 178 8.61 8.13 22.01
CA ASP A 178 8.06 8.73 23.24
C ASP A 178 6.79 9.57 23.01
N GLY A 179 6.40 9.78 21.75
CA GLY A 179 5.19 10.50 21.36
C GLY A 179 5.24 12.01 21.62
N ARG A 180 6.41 12.59 21.92
CA ARG A 180 6.54 14.03 22.25
C ARG A 180 7.80 14.69 21.68
N THR A 181 8.88 13.95 21.47
CA THR A 181 10.16 14.50 21.01
C THR A 181 10.19 14.55 19.48
N PRO A 182 10.35 15.72 18.85
CA PRO A 182 10.51 15.81 17.39
C PRO A 182 11.75 15.06 16.91
N ILE A 183 11.64 14.38 15.77
CA ILE A 183 12.79 13.69 15.16
C ILE A 183 13.58 14.60 14.22
N THR A 184 14.88 14.38 14.15
CA THR A 184 15.79 14.94 13.14
C THR A 184 15.80 14.10 11.86
N SER A 185 15.79 12.78 12.00
CA SER A 185 15.70 11.80 10.91
C SER A 185 15.04 10.52 11.43
N PRO A 186 14.21 9.80 10.65
CA PRO A 186 13.68 8.51 11.10
C PRO A 186 14.76 7.45 11.32
N PHE A 187 15.94 7.62 10.73
CA PHE A 187 17.07 6.69 10.86
C PHE A 187 17.94 6.95 12.10
N ASP A 188 17.76 8.10 12.78
CA ASP A 188 18.46 8.38 14.02
C ASP A 188 17.93 7.49 15.17
N PRO A 189 18.69 7.28 16.25
CA PRO A 189 18.24 6.48 17.39
C PRO A 189 16.95 7.04 18.03
N PRO A 190 16.04 6.17 18.49
CA PRO A 190 14.80 6.62 19.11
C PRO A 190 15.03 7.29 20.48
N ALA A 191 14.09 8.15 20.89
CA ALA A 191 14.14 8.87 22.16
C ALA A 191 14.09 7.91 23.37
N LEU A 192 13.26 6.88 23.32
CA LEU A 192 13.27 5.80 24.30
C LEU A 192 14.15 4.64 23.78
N PRO A 193 15.13 4.17 24.55
CA PRO A 193 15.93 3.03 24.17
C PRO A 193 15.05 1.77 24.06
N ALA A 194 15.38 0.90 23.11
CA ALA A 194 14.84 -0.45 23.10
C ALA A 194 15.20 -1.11 24.44
N THR A 195 14.27 -1.84 25.06
CA THR A 195 14.34 -2.36 26.44
C THR A 195 15.53 -3.29 26.76
N ASN A 196 16.39 -3.57 25.78
CA ASN A 196 17.59 -4.41 25.89
C ASN A 196 18.91 -3.62 25.71
N GLY A 197 18.86 -2.29 25.54
CA GLY A 197 20.04 -1.43 25.54
C GLY A 197 20.39 -0.92 26.94
N PRO A 198 21.65 -0.52 27.20
CA PRO A 198 21.98 0.16 28.45
C PRO A 198 21.12 1.43 28.57
N PRO A 199 20.59 1.76 29.76
CA PRO A 199 19.75 2.93 29.94
C PRO A 199 20.56 4.18 29.55
N MET A 200 20.06 4.93 28.55
CA MET A 200 20.47 6.33 28.39
C MET A 200 20.14 7.05 29.69
N SER A 201 21.11 7.74 30.27
CA SER A 201 20.92 8.52 31.48
C SER A 201 19.73 9.44 31.32
N ILE A 202 18.80 9.40 32.27
CA ILE A 202 17.61 10.26 32.31
C ILE A 202 18.07 11.70 32.10
N VAL A 203 17.71 12.28 30.96
CA VAL A 203 18.02 13.68 30.65
C VAL A 203 17.10 14.53 31.51
N ASP A 204 17.68 15.41 32.31
CA ASP A 204 16.98 16.33 33.21
C ASP A 204 15.93 17.15 32.43
N SER A 205 14.72 17.25 32.99
CA SER A 205 13.55 17.89 32.37
C SER A 205 13.66 19.42 32.27
N SER A 206 14.81 19.98 32.64
CA SER A 206 15.12 21.41 32.60
C SER A 206 15.92 21.84 31.35
N SER A 207 16.37 20.91 30.50
CA SER A 207 17.22 21.22 29.34
C SER A 207 16.44 21.41 28.04
N THR A 208 16.65 22.57 27.41
CA THR A 208 16.38 22.84 25.98
C THR A 208 16.84 21.68 25.09
N ALA A 209 16.02 21.36 24.08
CA ALA A 209 16.19 20.40 22.97
C ALA A 209 17.38 19.41 23.04
N PRO A 210 17.16 18.09 22.85
CA PRO A 210 18.26 17.11 22.91
C PRO A 210 19.40 17.55 21.99
N SER A 211 20.62 17.67 22.55
CA SER A 211 21.84 18.05 21.83
C SER A 211 22.36 16.95 20.90
N PHE A 212 21.60 15.87 20.73
CA PHE A 212 21.94 14.70 19.93
C PHE A 212 20.81 14.41 18.92
N PRO A 213 21.13 13.83 17.75
CA PRO A 213 20.11 13.39 16.79
C PRO A 213 19.13 12.40 17.44
N VAL A 214 17.83 12.58 17.15
CA VAL A 214 16.75 11.73 17.68
C VAL A 214 15.85 11.31 16.52
N GLY A 215 15.47 10.03 16.48
CA GLY A 215 14.75 9.44 15.36
C GLY A 215 13.74 8.38 15.74
N LEU A 216 13.57 7.39 14.86
CA LEU A 216 12.72 6.23 15.06
C LEU A 216 13.53 4.93 15.14
N GLY A 217 14.85 4.99 14.92
CA GLY A 217 15.72 3.82 14.86
C GLY A 217 15.51 2.95 13.64
N LEU A 218 14.92 3.48 12.56
CA LEU A 218 14.72 2.71 11.33
C LEU A 218 16.07 2.40 10.67
N PRO A 219 16.25 1.20 10.08
CA PRO A 219 17.51 0.84 9.46
C PRO A 219 17.68 1.56 8.11
N THR A 220 18.86 2.15 7.89
CA THR A 220 19.26 2.60 6.56
C THR A 220 19.43 1.39 5.63
N ARG A 221 19.31 1.62 4.32
CA ARG A 221 19.38 0.56 3.30
C ARG A 221 20.68 -0.23 3.35
N GLU A 222 21.80 0.45 3.58
CA GLU A 222 23.14 -0.13 3.66
C GLU A 222 23.34 -1.05 4.87
N ASN A 223 22.54 -0.82 5.93
CA ASN A 223 22.57 -1.64 7.13
C ASN A 223 21.59 -2.81 7.07
N CYS A 224 20.81 -2.96 6.01
CA CYS A 224 19.89 -4.09 5.84
C CYS A 224 20.56 -5.28 5.13
N ILE A 225 19.98 -6.47 5.31
CA ILE A 225 20.47 -7.71 4.71
C ILE A 225 19.49 -8.24 3.66
N PRO A 226 19.95 -8.80 2.52
CA PRO A 226 19.06 -9.37 1.52
C PRO A 226 18.18 -10.50 2.08
N ARG A 227 16.89 -10.46 1.77
CA ARG A 227 15.95 -11.52 2.17
C ARG A 227 16.31 -12.84 1.49
N ALA A 228 16.39 -13.91 2.28
CA ALA A 228 16.55 -15.26 1.74
C ALA A 228 15.33 -15.65 0.87
N LYS A 229 15.57 -16.32 -0.26
CA LYS A 229 14.49 -16.79 -1.14
C LYS A 229 13.55 -17.72 -0.38
N MET A 230 12.28 -17.35 -0.32
CA MET A 230 11.22 -18.17 0.26
C MET A 230 10.61 -19.09 -0.80
N PRO A 231 10.23 -20.33 -0.43
CA PRO A 231 9.50 -21.21 -1.33
C PRO A 231 8.21 -20.55 -1.82
N ALA A 232 7.97 -20.59 -3.14
CA ALA A 232 6.77 -20.04 -3.73
C ALA A 232 5.57 -20.96 -3.49
N GLY A 233 4.48 -20.44 -2.93
CA GLY A 233 3.21 -21.16 -2.80
C GLY A 233 2.44 -21.27 -4.13
N TYR A 234 2.56 -20.26 -4.99
CA TYR A 234 1.94 -20.18 -6.30
C TYR A 234 2.95 -19.71 -7.36
N ARG A 235 2.83 -20.23 -8.58
CA ARG A 235 3.57 -19.78 -9.76
C ARG A 235 2.58 -19.58 -10.90
N SER A 236 2.73 -18.45 -11.61
CA SER A 236 1.94 -18.15 -12.81
C SER A 236 2.13 -19.26 -13.84
N PRO A 237 1.05 -19.91 -14.31
CA PRO A 237 1.14 -20.89 -15.41
C PRO A 237 1.66 -20.27 -16.70
N ARG A 238 1.42 -18.97 -16.91
CA ARG A 238 1.84 -18.24 -18.11
C ARG A 238 3.35 -17.96 -18.14
N THR A 239 3.97 -17.69 -16.99
CA THR A 239 5.35 -17.17 -16.94
C THR A 239 6.31 -17.96 -16.05
N GLY A 240 5.80 -18.87 -15.20
CA GLY A 240 6.58 -19.59 -14.20
C GLY A 240 7.04 -18.75 -13.00
N LYS A 241 6.86 -17.43 -13.05
CA LYS A 241 7.23 -16.50 -11.97
C LYS A 241 6.27 -16.61 -10.80
N ALA A 242 6.82 -16.50 -9.59
CA ALA A 242 6.08 -16.37 -8.35
C ALA A 242 5.96 -14.89 -7.95
N PHE A 243 5.01 -14.57 -7.06
CA PHE A 243 4.81 -13.22 -6.53
C PHE A 243 6.09 -12.57 -5.96
N ASN A 244 6.93 -13.35 -5.28
CA ASN A 244 8.19 -12.85 -4.71
C ASN A 244 9.29 -12.65 -5.77
N ASP A 245 9.08 -13.09 -7.02
CA ASP A 245 10.03 -12.92 -8.12
C ASP A 245 9.92 -11.53 -8.79
N PHE A 246 9.11 -10.61 -8.25
CA PHE A 246 8.94 -9.23 -8.76
C PHE A 246 9.54 -8.15 -7.85
N THR A 247 10.08 -8.55 -6.70
CA THR A 247 10.49 -7.62 -5.66
C THR A 247 11.88 -7.95 -5.15
N ASP A 248 12.76 -6.96 -5.06
CA ASP A 248 13.96 -7.06 -4.24
C ASP A 248 13.63 -6.62 -2.82
N ILE A 249 14.13 -7.35 -1.82
CA ILE A 249 13.85 -7.08 -0.40
C ILE A 249 15.14 -7.12 0.41
N LEU A 250 15.37 -6.07 1.20
CA LEU A 250 16.40 -6.02 2.22
C LEU A 250 15.72 -5.88 3.59
N ASP A 251 15.86 -6.88 4.44
CA ASP A 251 15.29 -6.88 5.78
C ASP A 251 16.22 -6.18 6.77
N GLN A 252 15.66 -5.64 7.87
CA GLN A 252 16.47 -5.22 9.03
C GLN A 252 17.43 -6.35 9.48
N PRO A 253 18.61 -6.02 10.04
CA PRO A 253 19.52 -7.02 10.60
C PRO A 253 18.81 -8.00 11.54
N HIS A 254 19.08 -9.28 11.34
CA HIS A 254 18.59 -10.36 12.19
C HIS A 254 19.40 -11.64 11.98
N THR A 255 19.29 -12.54 12.95
CA THR A 255 19.75 -13.93 12.90
C THR A 255 18.56 -14.88 12.80
N LYS A 256 18.77 -16.11 12.31
CA LYS A 256 17.70 -17.12 12.28
C LYS A 256 17.24 -17.51 13.68
N GLU A 257 18.12 -17.42 14.66
CA GLU A 257 17.87 -17.73 16.06
C GLU A 257 16.94 -16.69 16.69
N GLU A 258 17.15 -15.41 16.40
CA GLU A 258 16.26 -14.32 16.83
C GLU A 258 14.85 -14.48 16.25
N LEU A 259 14.73 -14.78 14.95
CA LEU A 259 13.41 -14.94 14.31
C LEU A 259 12.56 -16.04 14.96
N LYS A 260 13.19 -17.11 15.46
CA LYS A 260 12.49 -18.23 16.12
C LYS A 260 11.86 -17.86 17.46
N ILE A 261 12.36 -16.82 18.12
CA ILE A 261 11.89 -16.39 19.44
C ILE A 261 11.04 -15.11 19.40
N MET A 262 10.96 -14.45 18.23
CA MET A 262 10.11 -13.28 18.02
C MET A 262 8.63 -13.67 17.89
N GLU A 263 7.75 -12.86 18.47
CA GLU A 263 6.31 -13.07 18.41
C GLU A 263 5.74 -12.69 17.03
N ARG A 264 4.69 -13.38 16.59
CA ARG A 264 4.04 -13.08 15.31
C ARG A 264 3.26 -11.77 15.38
N GLY A 265 3.92 -10.72 14.92
CA GLY A 265 3.41 -9.35 14.95
C GLY A 265 4.46 -8.33 15.38
N THR A 266 5.64 -8.80 15.81
CA THR A 266 6.82 -7.97 16.06
C THR A 266 7.02 -6.97 14.94
N GLU A 267 7.29 -5.72 15.35
CA GLU A 267 7.61 -4.62 14.47
C GLU A 267 8.78 -4.99 13.54
N TRP A 268 8.63 -4.65 12.26
CA TRP A 268 9.56 -5.06 11.22
C TRP A 268 9.76 -3.98 10.19
N ALA A 269 11.02 -3.64 9.95
CA ALA A 269 11.46 -2.74 8.90
C ALA A 269 12.12 -3.52 7.75
N LYS A 270 11.78 -3.16 6.51
CA LYS A 270 12.41 -3.71 5.31
C LYS A 270 12.39 -2.71 4.16
N TRP A 271 13.47 -2.66 3.40
CA TRP A 271 13.52 -1.96 2.12
C TRP A 271 13.00 -2.86 1.01
N VAL A 272 12.19 -2.30 0.13
CA VAL A 272 11.63 -2.99 -1.03
C VAL A 272 11.75 -2.13 -2.28
N ARG A 273 11.90 -2.80 -3.42
CA ARG A 273 11.70 -2.20 -4.75
C ARG A 273 11.18 -3.24 -5.73
N TRP A 274 10.75 -2.77 -6.90
CA TRP A 274 10.54 -3.65 -8.05
C TRP A 274 11.88 -4.20 -8.54
N ASN A 275 11.97 -5.51 -8.80
CA ASN A 275 13.22 -6.11 -9.29
C ASN A 275 13.52 -5.74 -10.75
N SER A 276 12.55 -5.20 -11.47
CA SER A 276 12.69 -4.59 -12.78
C SER A 276 13.46 -3.25 -12.74
N GLY A 277 13.65 -2.65 -11.56
CA GLY A 277 14.24 -1.31 -11.41
C GLY A 277 13.24 -0.18 -11.68
N ASP A 278 11.94 -0.48 -11.72
CA ASP A 278 10.91 0.55 -11.90
C ASP A 278 10.83 1.49 -10.69
N ILE A 279 10.38 2.71 -10.95
CA ILE A 279 10.20 3.75 -9.93
C ILE A 279 8.87 3.60 -9.18
N GLN A 280 8.82 4.22 -8.00
CA GLN A 280 7.62 4.29 -7.18
C GLN A 280 6.73 5.49 -7.55
N ASP A 281 5.42 5.32 -7.41
CA ASP A 281 4.43 6.38 -7.55
C ASP A 281 3.33 6.26 -6.50
N THR A 282 2.42 7.23 -6.47
CA THR A 282 1.32 7.24 -5.50
C THR A 282 0.43 6.00 -5.59
N VAL A 283 0.30 5.38 -6.77
CA VAL A 283 -0.44 4.13 -6.94
C VAL A 283 0.34 2.93 -6.39
N SER A 284 1.65 2.85 -6.63
CA SER A 284 2.48 1.77 -6.07
C SER A 284 2.54 1.79 -4.54
N LEU A 285 2.35 2.95 -3.89
CA LEU A 285 2.20 3.02 -2.43
C LEU A 285 1.01 2.19 -1.91
N GLY A 286 -0.06 2.04 -2.71
CA GLY A 286 -1.16 1.12 -2.40
C GLY A 286 -0.75 -0.34 -2.39
N PHE A 287 0.17 -0.73 -3.27
CA PHE A 287 0.77 -2.07 -3.26
C PHE A 287 1.65 -2.29 -2.04
N TRP A 288 2.58 -1.37 -1.79
CA TRP A 288 3.61 -1.55 -0.76
C TRP A 288 3.07 -1.49 0.66
N SER A 289 2.02 -0.69 0.89
CA SER A 289 1.37 -0.59 2.20
C SER A 289 0.59 -1.85 2.60
N ASP A 290 0.30 -2.76 1.67
CA ASP A 290 -0.19 -4.12 1.98
C ASP A 290 0.94 -5.15 2.13
N TYR A 291 2.18 -4.76 1.84
CA TYR A 291 3.33 -5.66 1.84
C TYR A 291 3.96 -5.79 3.24
N TYR A 292 3.15 -6.05 4.27
CA TYR A 292 3.60 -6.16 5.66
C TYR A 292 4.35 -7.48 5.97
N ALA A 293 4.39 -8.42 5.04
CA ALA A 293 5.04 -9.72 5.17
C ALA A 293 6.52 -9.65 5.66
N SER A 294 6.81 -10.23 6.83
CA SER A 294 8.15 -10.34 7.43
C SER A 294 8.60 -11.80 7.60
N PRO A 295 9.90 -12.07 7.71
CA PRO A 295 10.41 -13.42 8.01
C PRO A 295 9.86 -13.98 9.33
N VAL A 296 9.62 -13.12 10.34
CA VAL A 296 9.01 -13.51 11.62
C VAL A 296 7.67 -14.21 11.43
N MET A 297 6.86 -13.78 10.46
CA MET A 297 5.57 -14.41 10.18
C MET A 297 5.70 -15.78 9.49
N PHE A 298 6.76 -16.00 8.71
CA PHE A 298 6.96 -17.24 7.97
C PHE A 298 7.74 -18.30 8.76
N GLU A 299 8.50 -17.89 9.77
CA GLU A 299 9.18 -18.84 10.64
C GLU A 299 8.18 -19.69 11.44
N SER A 300 8.52 -20.97 11.53
CA SER A 300 7.61 -22.03 11.99
C SER A 300 7.39 -21.96 13.49
N HIS A 301 6.44 -21.15 13.95
CA HIS A 301 6.06 -21.19 15.38
C HIS A 301 5.17 -22.42 15.65
N PRO A 302 5.52 -23.28 16.63
CA PRO A 302 4.92 -24.62 16.82
C PRO A 302 3.39 -24.65 17.01
N ARG A 303 2.79 -23.51 17.39
CA ARG A 303 1.43 -23.46 17.93
C ARG A 303 0.31 -23.33 16.90
N GLU A 304 0.56 -22.91 15.65
CA GLU A 304 -0.54 -22.50 14.75
C GLU A 304 -0.45 -22.98 13.28
N GLY A 305 0.60 -23.72 12.90
CA GLY A 305 0.72 -24.28 11.54
C GLY A 305 0.66 -23.23 10.42
N ARG A 306 0.23 -23.64 9.21
CA ARG A 306 0.02 -22.70 8.09
C ARG A 306 -1.29 -21.93 8.26
N ILE A 307 -1.19 -20.61 8.30
CA ILE A 307 -2.32 -19.68 8.45
C ILE A 307 -2.53 -18.92 7.13
N TRP A 308 -3.79 -18.80 6.71
CA TRP A 308 -4.21 -17.83 5.70
C TRP A 308 -4.79 -16.60 6.39
N MET A 309 -4.38 -15.41 5.94
CA MET A 309 -4.76 -14.13 6.56
C MET A 309 -5.38 -13.20 5.52
N PRO A 310 -6.64 -13.40 5.12
CA PRO A 310 -7.30 -12.45 4.25
C PRO A 310 -7.45 -11.10 4.94
N THR A 311 -7.14 -10.04 4.20
CA THR A 311 -7.49 -8.66 4.56
C THR A 311 -9.00 -8.49 4.48
N MET A 312 -9.58 -7.84 5.50
CA MET A 312 -11.01 -7.52 5.59
C MET A 312 -11.26 -6.06 5.24
N ASP A 313 -10.56 -5.16 5.95
CA ASP A 313 -10.54 -3.73 5.68
C ASP A 313 -9.12 -3.21 5.55
N TYR A 314 -8.98 -2.14 4.77
CA TYR A 314 -7.72 -1.52 4.43
C TYR A 314 -7.91 -0.01 4.30
N HIS A 315 -7.06 0.76 4.97
CA HIS A 315 -7.07 2.20 4.95
C HIS A 315 -5.67 2.70 4.62
N LEU A 316 -5.55 3.54 3.60
CA LEU A 316 -4.32 4.15 3.13
C LEU A 316 -4.46 5.67 3.18
N GLN A 317 -3.40 6.35 3.62
CA GLN A 317 -3.24 7.79 3.51
C GLN A 317 -1.88 8.08 2.87
N ILE A 318 -1.89 8.74 1.72
CA ILE A 318 -0.70 9.15 1.00
C ILE A 318 -0.32 10.56 1.47
N ARG A 319 0.93 10.69 1.90
CA ARG A 319 1.50 11.87 2.55
C ARG A 319 2.39 12.68 1.62
N ALA A 320 2.97 12.03 0.61
CA ALA A 320 3.82 12.69 -0.38
C ALA A 320 3.82 11.94 -1.72
N ILE A 321 4.06 12.69 -2.79
CA ILE A 321 4.38 12.12 -4.11
C ILE A 321 5.84 11.62 -4.04
N PRO A 322 6.11 10.35 -4.37
CA PRO A 322 7.47 9.84 -4.51
C PRO A 322 8.33 10.67 -5.47
N ASP A 323 9.64 10.74 -5.22
CA ASP A 323 10.54 11.36 -6.19
C ASP A 323 10.56 10.56 -7.50
N PRO A 324 10.64 11.19 -8.68
CA PRO A 324 10.66 10.49 -9.97
C PRO A 324 11.84 9.51 -10.17
N SER A 325 12.88 9.53 -9.33
CA SER A 325 13.95 8.53 -9.34
C SER A 325 13.87 7.53 -8.19
N LEU A 326 12.79 7.53 -7.39
CA LEU A 326 12.69 6.69 -6.20
C LEU A 326 12.43 5.23 -6.60
N GLU A 327 13.44 4.37 -6.46
CA GLU A 327 13.28 2.92 -6.66
C GLU A 327 12.93 2.21 -5.35
N TRP A 328 13.62 2.55 -4.27
CA TRP A 328 13.54 1.88 -2.98
C TRP A 328 12.65 2.63 -2.00
N VAL A 329 11.78 1.90 -1.30
CA VAL A 329 11.03 2.41 -0.16
C VAL A 329 11.22 1.52 1.06
N LEU A 330 11.27 2.12 2.24
CA LEU A 330 11.26 1.39 3.51
C LEU A 330 9.81 1.18 3.94
N LEU A 331 9.47 -0.08 4.22
CA LEU A 331 8.23 -0.47 4.89
C LEU A 331 8.53 -0.73 6.36
N HIS A 332 7.86 0.01 7.23
CA HIS A 332 7.88 -0.20 8.65
C HIS A 332 6.49 -0.68 9.10
N SER A 333 6.39 -1.95 9.52
CA SER A 333 5.12 -2.61 9.80
C SER A 333 5.07 -3.15 11.22
N ARG A 334 3.91 -3.05 11.88
CA ARG A 334 3.70 -3.58 13.24
C ARG A 334 2.28 -4.11 13.44
N ASN A 335 2.14 -5.10 14.32
CA ASN A 335 0.85 -5.57 14.85
C ASN A 335 0.90 -5.50 16.38
N ARG A 336 0.09 -4.61 16.97
CA ARG A 336 0.06 -4.38 18.43
C ARG A 336 -0.98 -5.24 19.13
N TYR A 337 -2.06 -5.58 18.42
CA TYR A 337 -3.18 -6.30 18.99
C TYR A 337 -3.47 -7.56 18.14
N THR A 338 -3.46 -8.71 18.79
CA THR A 338 -4.04 -9.92 18.22
C THR A 338 -5.12 -10.39 19.17
N THR A 339 -6.37 -10.38 18.71
CA THR A 339 -7.53 -10.73 19.54
C THR A 339 -8.40 -11.72 18.80
N ASN A 340 -8.49 -12.95 19.31
CA ASN A 340 -9.29 -14.03 18.71
C ASN A 340 -8.95 -14.27 17.22
N GLY A 341 -7.67 -14.26 16.88
CA GLY A 341 -7.17 -14.43 15.51
C GLY A 341 -7.29 -13.21 14.60
N ARG A 342 -7.98 -12.13 15.01
CA ARG A 342 -7.95 -10.85 14.29
C ARG A 342 -6.67 -10.11 14.61
N LYS A 343 -6.02 -9.59 13.57
CA LYS A 343 -4.76 -8.84 13.66
C LYS A 343 -4.87 -7.56 12.85
N GLU A 344 -4.49 -6.43 13.42
CA GLU A 344 -4.26 -5.20 12.66
C GLU A 344 -2.80 -5.06 12.25
N PHE A 345 -2.54 -4.61 11.02
CA PHE A 345 -1.21 -4.20 10.61
C PHE A 345 -1.22 -2.70 10.35
N ASP A 346 -0.43 -1.97 11.14
CA ASP A 346 -0.03 -0.61 10.80
C ASP A 346 1.21 -0.68 9.90
N VAL A 347 1.21 0.03 8.78
CA VAL A 347 2.33 0.09 7.84
C VAL A 347 2.65 1.54 7.51
N GLU A 348 3.92 1.90 7.61
CA GLU A 348 4.44 3.20 7.18
C GLU A 348 5.38 2.96 6.00
N VAL A 349 5.34 3.87 5.02
CA VAL A 349 6.18 3.83 3.82
C VAL A 349 7.04 5.09 3.79
N TRP A 350 8.35 4.91 3.73
CA TRP A 350 9.35 5.99 3.79
C TRP A 350 10.29 5.94 2.58
N ASP A 351 10.82 7.09 2.15
CA ASP A 351 11.94 7.15 1.21
C ASP A 351 13.32 7.15 1.91
N GLU A 352 14.39 7.05 1.13
CA GLU A 352 15.78 7.04 1.61
C GLU A 352 16.25 8.35 2.25
N THR A 353 15.52 9.45 2.02
CA THR A 353 15.79 10.75 2.65
C THR A 353 15.11 10.89 4.02
N GLY A 354 14.28 9.92 4.40
CA GLY A 354 13.51 9.93 5.63
C GLY A 354 12.14 10.63 5.49
N ARG A 355 11.66 10.86 4.27
CA ARG A 355 10.33 11.42 4.03
C ARG A 355 9.25 10.34 4.19
N LEU A 356 8.22 10.62 4.97
CA LEU A 356 7.03 9.77 5.05
C LEU A 356 6.20 9.92 3.77
N LEU A 357 6.02 8.82 3.05
CA LEU A 357 5.27 8.76 1.80
C LEU A 357 3.83 8.32 2.00
N ALA A 358 3.60 7.32 2.86
CA ALA A 358 2.27 6.81 3.16
C ALA A 358 2.18 6.17 4.54
N ILE A 359 0.97 6.14 5.08
CA ILE A 359 0.61 5.29 6.22
C ILE A 359 -0.62 4.46 5.85
N ALA A 360 -0.69 3.24 6.36
CA ALA A 360 -1.83 2.38 6.19
C ALA A 360 -2.14 1.59 7.46
N ARG A 361 -3.39 1.18 7.57
CA ARG A 361 -3.86 0.20 8.53
C ARG A 361 -4.74 -0.80 7.82
N GLN A 362 -4.60 -2.06 8.17
CA GLN A 362 -5.50 -3.11 7.70
C GLN A 362 -5.85 -4.09 8.80
N MET A 363 -7.07 -4.63 8.74
CA MET A 363 -7.47 -5.75 9.59
C MET A 363 -7.44 -7.05 8.80
N THR A 364 -6.87 -8.08 9.42
CA THR A 364 -6.83 -9.45 8.88
C THR A 364 -7.41 -10.42 9.90
N ILE A 365 -7.80 -11.61 9.45
CA ILE A 365 -8.19 -12.71 10.33
C ILE A 365 -7.34 -13.96 10.04
N SER A 366 -6.77 -14.54 11.08
CA SER A 366 -5.97 -15.76 10.99
C SER A 366 -6.88 -16.97 10.86
N ILE A 367 -6.84 -17.64 9.69
CA ILE A 367 -7.62 -18.84 9.40
C ILE A 367 -6.66 -20.01 9.22
N PRO A 368 -6.73 -21.06 10.07
CA PRO A 368 -5.94 -22.27 9.87
C PRO A 368 -6.24 -22.91 8.51
N MET A 369 -5.20 -23.19 7.71
CA MET A 369 -5.38 -23.70 6.34
C MET A 369 -6.11 -25.06 6.30
N ALA A 370 -5.97 -25.88 7.35
CA ALA A 370 -6.69 -27.16 7.49
C ALA A 370 -8.22 -27.02 7.42
N ASN A 371 -8.76 -25.85 7.81
CA ASN A 371 -10.19 -25.58 7.77
C ASN A 371 -10.71 -25.22 6.37
N ARG A 372 -9.81 -24.88 5.43
CA ARG A 372 -10.17 -24.57 4.02
C ARG A 372 -10.33 -25.86 3.19
N VAL A 373 -9.50 -26.88 3.45
CA VAL A 373 -9.52 -28.16 2.72
C VAL A 373 -10.84 -28.91 2.93
N LYS A 374 -11.48 -28.78 4.11
CA LYS A 374 -12.78 -29.39 4.41
C LYS A 374 -13.97 -28.78 3.64
N LYS A 375 -13.79 -27.66 2.93
CA LYS A 375 -14.83 -26.98 2.14
C LYS A 375 -14.65 -27.12 0.63
N ALA A 376 -13.64 -27.84 0.13
CA ALA A 376 -13.63 -28.22 -1.27
C ALA A 376 -14.80 -29.21 -1.52
N PRO A 377 -15.70 -28.96 -2.49
CA PRO A 377 -16.74 -29.92 -2.81
C PRO A 377 -16.07 -31.26 -3.14
N HIS A 378 -16.61 -32.35 -2.59
CA HIS A 378 -16.19 -33.69 -2.93
C HIS A 378 -16.19 -33.80 -4.46
N SER A 379 -15.02 -34.01 -5.05
CA SER A 379 -14.94 -34.54 -6.41
C SER A 379 -15.66 -35.89 -6.37
N SER A 380 -16.90 -35.92 -6.89
CA SER A 380 -17.54 -37.17 -7.25
C SER A 380 -16.62 -37.85 -8.25
N LYS A 381 -16.14 -39.03 -7.87
CA LYS A 381 -15.43 -39.94 -8.76
C LYS A 381 -16.36 -40.29 -9.93
N LEU A 382 -15.85 -40.14 -11.14
CA LEU A 382 -16.16 -41.03 -12.26
C LEU A 382 -14.91 -41.85 -12.53
#